data_AF-A0A564Z8V5-F1
#
_entry.id   AF-A0A564Z8V5-F1
#
_cell.length_a   1.000
_cell.length_b   1.000
_cell.length_c   1.000
_cell.angle_alpha   90.00
_cell.angle_beta   90.00
_cell.angle_gamma   90.00
#
_symmetry.space_group_name_H-M   'P 1'
#
loop_
_entity.id
_entity.type
_entity.pdbx_description
1 polymer ?
#
loop_
_entity_poly.entity_id
_entity_poly.type
_entity_poly.pdbx_seq_one_letter_code
_entity_poly.pdbx_strand_id
1 'polypeptide(L)'
;MAICMPSAGDLFPHIFNLINSNIGVGLLAMPYCFHECGILLTAIILLLMSVATYFSCVLILKTTHQLKCDSLERAAFKSHGVAGKRIVDLCVIGLLFGMLVGLNVAISDLGSEIFDTLYGGKVSL
;
A
#
# COMPACT_ATOMS: atom_id res chain seq x y z
N MET A 1 4.86 -12.04 23.93
CA MET A 1 5.38 -12.64 22.70
C MET A 1 6.66 -11.91 22.35
N ALA A 2 7.79 -12.60 22.40
CA ALA A 2 9.10 -12.02 22.11
C ALA A 2 9.16 -11.75 20.60
N ILE A 3 9.49 -10.52 20.22
CA ILE A 3 10.10 -10.27 18.91
C ILE A 3 11.49 -10.91 18.96
N CYS A 4 11.55 -12.23 18.75
CA CYS A 4 12.80 -12.88 18.41
C CYS A 4 13.18 -12.29 17.05
N MET A 5 14.10 -11.32 17.03
CA MET A 5 14.68 -10.82 15.80
C MET A 5 15.29 -12.04 15.09
N PRO A 6 14.79 -12.44 13.91
CA PRO A 6 15.32 -13.61 13.23
C PRO A 6 16.80 -13.39 12.88
N SER A 7 17.57 -14.48 12.94
CA SER A 7 18.96 -14.54 12.50
C SER A 7 19.08 -13.99 11.07
N ALA A 8 20.19 -13.31 10.74
CA ALA A 8 20.34 -12.59 9.47
C ALA A 8 20.13 -13.47 8.21
N GLY A 9 20.33 -14.79 8.32
CA GLY A 9 20.05 -15.75 7.26
C GLY A 9 18.55 -15.95 6.95
N ASP A 10 17.68 -15.86 7.94
CA ASP A 10 16.23 -16.08 7.80
C ASP A 10 15.45 -14.78 7.53
N LEU A 11 16.08 -13.60 7.71
CA LEU A 11 15.44 -12.30 7.51
C LEU A 11 15.23 -11.97 6.03
N PHE A 12 16.19 -12.33 5.17
CA PHE A 12 16.13 -12.07 3.73
C PHE A 12 14.83 -12.57 3.06
N PRO A 13 14.41 -13.84 3.22
CA PRO A 13 13.16 -14.31 2.61
C PRO A 13 11.92 -13.57 3.11
N HIS A 14 11.89 -13.15 4.38
CA HIS A 14 10.79 -12.36 4.92
C HIS A 14 10.72 -10.95 4.29
N ILE A 15 11.86 -10.28 4.12
CA ILE A 15 11.93 -8.97 3.46
C ILE A 15 11.50 -9.09 1.99
N PHE A 16 12.00 -10.11 1.27
CA PHE A 16 11.64 -10.32 -0.13
C PHE A 16 10.15 -10.61 -0.30
N ASN A 17 9.55 -11.44 0.56
CA ASN A 17 8.13 -11.73 0.52
C ASN A 17 7.29 -10.47 0.79
N LEU A 18 7.71 -9.61 1.72
CA LEU A 18 7.06 -8.33 2.00
C LEU A 18 7.10 -7.41 0.78
N ILE A 19 8.28 -7.27 0.16
CA ILE A 19 8.47 -6.46 -1.05
C ILE A 19 7.58 -6.99 -2.18
N ASN A 20 7.60 -8.31 -2.41
CA ASN A 20 6.79 -8.96 -3.44
C ASN A 20 5.29 -8.69 -3.25
N SER A 21 4.81 -8.74 -2.00
CA SER A 21 3.40 -8.44 -1.70
C SER A 21 3.04 -6.96 -1.89
N ASN A 22 3.96 -6.03 -1.67
CA ASN A 22 3.69 -4.59 -1.82
C ASN A 22 3.79 -4.12 -3.27
N ILE A 23 4.70 -4.72 -4.06
CA ILE A 23 4.93 -4.37 -5.46
C ILE A 23 3.69 -4.62 -6.33
N GLY A 24 2.94 -5.70 -6.07
CA GLY A 24 1.82 -6.13 -6.94
C GLY A 24 0.79 -5.03 -7.22
N VAL A 25 0.18 -4.48 -6.17
CA VAL A 25 -0.82 -3.41 -6.31
C VAL A 25 -0.19 -2.06 -6.66
N GLY A 26 1.01 -1.78 -6.14
CA GLY A 26 1.68 -0.49 -6.35
C GLY A 26 2.09 -0.24 -7.80
N LEU A 27 2.60 -1.26 -8.50
CA LEU A 27 3.09 -1.11 -9.88
C LEU A 27 2.00 -0.78 -10.89
N LEU A 28 0.75 -1.17 -10.67
CA LEU A 28 -0.33 -0.91 -11.62
C LEU A 28 -0.70 0.58 -11.65
N ALA A 29 -0.62 1.27 -10.52
CA ALA A 29 -0.97 2.69 -10.40
C ALA A 29 0.20 3.64 -10.69
N MET A 30 1.44 3.21 -10.46
CA MET A 30 2.63 4.04 -10.70
C MET A 30 2.73 4.63 -12.12
N PRO A 31 2.58 3.87 -13.22
CA PRO A 31 2.71 4.43 -14.57
C PRO A 31 1.65 5.51 -14.84
N TYR A 32 0.42 5.31 -14.36
CA TYR A 32 -0.68 6.28 -14.49
C TYR A 32 -0.37 7.59 -13.75
N CYS A 33 0.14 7.51 -12.51
CA CYS A 33 0.52 8.70 -11.76
C CYS A 33 1.62 9.54 -12.44
N PHE A 34 2.54 8.91 -13.17
CA PHE A 34 3.56 9.64 -13.94
C PHE A 34 2.98 10.35 -15.17
N HIS A 35 1.94 9.78 -15.79
CA HIS A 35 1.26 10.37 -16.95
C HIS A 35 0.45 11.61 -16.56
N GLU A 36 -0.35 11.52 -15.51
CA GLU A 36 -1.30 12.59 -15.13
C GLU A 36 -0.64 13.76 -14.36
N CYS A 37 0.33 13.47 -13.47
CA CYS A 37 0.91 14.49 -12.58
C CYS A 37 2.28 15.02 -13.04
N GLY A 38 2.88 14.45 -14.10
CA GLY A 38 4.23 14.78 -14.55
C GLY A 38 5.35 14.32 -13.60
N ILE A 39 6.58 14.22 -14.12
CA ILE A 39 7.68 13.53 -13.41
C ILE A 39 8.15 14.22 -12.12
N LEU A 40 8.17 15.55 -12.10
CA LEU A 40 8.68 16.32 -10.95
C LEU A 40 7.73 16.25 -9.75
N LEU A 41 6.42 16.42 -9.99
CA LEU A 41 5.42 16.41 -8.92
C LEU A 41 5.26 15.00 -8.33
N THR A 42 5.19 13.99 -9.21
CA THR A 42 5.12 12.58 -8.77
C THR A 42 6.34 12.18 -7.95
N ALA A 43 7.55 12.63 -8.31
CA ALA A 43 8.76 12.35 -7.53
C ALA A 43 8.69 12.95 -6.11
N ILE A 44 8.20 14.19 -5.97
CA ILE A 44 8.04 14.85 -4.66
C ILE A 44 7.02 14.12 -3.80
N ILE A 45 5.85 13.76 -4.37
CA ILE A 45 4.79 13.04 -3.66
C ILE A 45 5.27 11.64 -3.24
N LEU A 46 5.99 10.93 -4.11
CA LEU A 46 6.60 9.64 -3.79
C LEU A 46 7.58 9.75 -2.62
N LEU A 47 8.42 10.77 -2.60
CA LEU A 47 9.39 10.99 -1.52
C LEU A 47 8.68 11.29 -0.20
N LEU A 48 7.66 12.15 -0.22
CA LEU A 48 6.82 12.45 0.95
C LEU A 48 6.10 11.19 1.46
N MET A 49 5.52 10.39 0.57
CA MET A 49 4.84 9.15 0.94
C MET A 49 5.81 8.13 1.51
N SER A 50 7.02 8.01 0.96
CA SER A 50 8.06 7.15 1.52
C SER A 50 8.41 7.52 2.96
N VAL A 51 8.60 8.80 3.25
CA VAL A 51 8.86 9.30 4.62
C VAL A 51 7.66 9.04 5.54
N ALA A 52 6.44 9.30 5.06
CA ALA A 52 5.22 9.07 5.83
C ALA A 52 5.00 7.58 6.15
N THR A 53 5.23 6.68 5.19
CA THR A 53 5.17 5.23 5.39
C THR A 53 6.24 4.76 6.37
N TYR A 54 7.48 5.25 6.23
CA TYR A 54 8.56 4.91 7.16
C TYR A 54 8.20 5.32 8.60
N PHE A 55 7.74 6.57 8.78
CA PHE A 55 7.32 7.06 10.09
C PHE A 55 6.18 6.23 10.68
N SER A 56 5.17 5.90 9.85
CA SER A 56 4.04 5.06 10.25
C SER A 56 4.50 3.67 10.71
N CYS A 57 5.37 3.01 9.93
CA CYS A 57 5.94 1.71 10.30
C CYS A 57 6.71 1.78 11.61
N VAL A 58 7.56 2.80 11.80
CA VAL A 58 8.32 2.96 13.05
C VAL A 58 7.40 3.18 14.26
N LEU A 59 6.35 4.01 14.12
CA LEU A 59 5.40 4.25 15.18
C LEU A 59 4.60 2.99 15.54
N ILE A 60 4.15 2.24 14.54
CA ILE A 60 3.44 0.96 14.72
C ILE A 60 4.36 -0.06 15.38
N LEU A 61 5.61 -0.20 14.92
CA LEU A 61 6.58 -1.13 15.53
C LEU A 61 6.88 -0.74 16.98
N LYS A 62 7.07 0.55 17.27
CA LYS A 62 7.33 1.05 18.62
C LYS A 62 6.15 0.80 19.56
N THR A 63 4.91 1.03 19.11
CA THR A 63 3.71 0.77 19.91
C THR A 63 3.46 -0.73 20.11
N THR A 64 3.57 -1.53 19.05
CA THR A 64 3.46 -3.00 19.08
C THR A 64 4.47 -3.62 20.07
N HIS A 65 5.70 -3.11 20.07
CA HIS A 65 6.75 -3.53 21.00
C HIS A 65 6.41 -3.20 22.46
N GLN A 66 5.96 -1.98 22.74
CA GLN A 66 5.57 -1.55 24.10
C GLN A 66 4.32 -2.28 24.62
N LEU A 67 3.36 -2.55 23.73
CA LEU A 67 2.09 -3.17 24.09
C LEU A 67 2.13 -4.71 24.08
N LYS A 68 3.20 -5.33 23.55
CA LYS A 68 3.37 -6.79 23.32
C LYS A 68 2.18 -7.40 22.56
N CYS A 69 1.71 -6.71 21.53
CA CYS A 69 0.51 -7.09 20.78
C CYS A 69 0.83 -7.12 19.29
N ASP A 70 0.55 -8.22 18.59
CA ASP A 70 0.94 -8.43 17.18
C ASP A 70 -0.02 -7.83 16.13
N SER A 71 -1.05 -7.08 16.55
CA SER A 71 -2.05 -6.50 15.63
C SER A 71 -2.36 -5.05 15.99
N LEU A 72 -2.47 -4.22 14.95
CA LEU A 72 -2.87 -2.80 15.00
C LEU A 72 -4.16 -2.59 15.80
N GLU A 73 -5.14 -3.47 15.64
CA GLU A 73 -6.41 -3.40 16.38
C GLU A 73 -6.24 -3.61 17.88
N ARG A 74 -5.37 -4.53 18.30
CA ARG A 74 -5.09 -4.78 19.72
C ARG A 74 -4.24 -3.67 20.32
N ALA A 75 -3.31 -3.11 19.53
CA ALA A 75 -2.55 -1.94 19.93
C ALA A 75 -3.47 -0.72 20.15
N ALA A 76 -4.43 -0.49 19.25
CA ALA A 76 -5.43 0.57 19.37
C ALA A 76 -6.40 0.33 20.54
N PHE A 77 -6.83 -0.91 20.74
CA PHE A 77 -7.72 -1.28 21.85
C PHE A 77 -7.12 -0.97 23.22
N LYS A 78 -5.83 -1.24 23.40
CA LYS A 78 -5.15 -1.04 24.69
C LYS A 78 -4.70 0.41 24.92
N SER A 79 -4.59 1.22 23.87
CA SER A 79 -4.28 2.66 23.95
C SER A 79 -5.53 3.54 24.09
N HIS A 80 -6.62 3.22 23.37
CA HIS A 80 -7.82 4.06 23.25
C HIS A 80 -9.15 3.32 23.55
N GLY A 81 -9.09 2.08 24.02
CA GLY A 81 -10.28 1.28 24.32
C GLY A 81 -11.02 0.78 23.07
N VAL A 82 -12.30 0.43 23.26
CA VAL A 82 -13.17 -0.15 22.21
C VAL A 82 -13.33 0.81 21.02
N ALA A 83 -13.40 2.13 21.27
CA ALA A 83 -13.56 3.14 20.23
C ALA A 83 -12.37 3.16 19.26
N GLY A 84 -11.14 3.09 19.77
CA GLY A 84 -9.93 3.03 18.96
C GLY A 84 -9.89 1.81 18.03
N LYS A 85 -10.31 0.64 18.54
CA LYS A 85 -10.41 -0.58 17.72
C LYS A 85 -11.37 -0.39 16.54
N ARG A 86 -12.56 0.17 16.79
CA ARG A 86 -13.58 0.36 15.75
C ARG A 86 -13.16 1.35 14.66
N ILE A 87 -12.48 2.43 15.03
CA ILE A 87 -11.99 3.42 14.07
C ILE A 87 -10.93 2.80 13.15
N VAL A 88 -9.97 2.04 13.69
CA VAL A 88 -8.94 1.38 12.87
C VAL A 88 -9.57 0.36 11.92
N ASP A 89 -10.50 -0.45 12.42
CA ASP A 89 -11.23 -1.45 11.61
C ASP A 89 -11.98 -0.78 10.43
N LEU A 90 -12.74 0.28 10.70
CA LEU A 90 -13.42 1.06 9.66
C LEU A 90 -12.45 1.71 8.68
N CYS A 91 -11.30 2.20 9.15
CA CYS A 91 -10.29 2.82 8.31
C CYS A 91 -9.65 1.80 7.35
N VAL A 92 -9.37 0.57 7.82
CA VAL A 92 -8.81 -0.51 6.99
C VAL A 92 -9.83 -0.95 5.94
N ILE A 93 -11.09 -1.14 6.31
CA ILE A 93 -12.17 -1.47 5.36
C ILE A 93 -12.30 -0.38 4.29
N GLY A 94 -12.31 0.89 4.70
CA GLY A 94 -12.36 2.02 3.77
C GLY A 94 -11.16 2.08 2.83
N LEU A 95 -9.95 1.81 3.34
CA LEU A 95 -8.71 1.79 2.54
C LEU A 95 -8.72 0.64 1.52
N LEU A 96 -9.14 -0.56 1.93
CA LEU A 96 -9.28 -1.73 1.04
C LEU A 96 -10.31 -1.47 -0.05
N PHE A 97 -11.48 -0.93 0.32
CA PHE A 97 -12.54 -0.60 -0.63
C PHE A 97 -12.09 0.49 -1.61
N GLY A 98 -11.47 1.56 -1.10
CA GLY A 98 -10.94 2.64 -1.93
C GLY A 98 -9.87 2.17 -2.91
N MET A 99 -8.94 1.32 -2.46
CA MET A 99 -7.94 0.69 -3.33
C MET A 99 -8.60 -0.16 -4.42
N LEU A 100 -9.60 -0.99 -4.08
CA LEU A 100 -10.32 -1.82 -5.07
C LEU A 100 -11.04 -0.97 -6.11
N VAL A 101 -11.74 0.09 -5.70
CA VAL A 101 -12.42 1.00 -6.63
C VAL A 101 -11.39 1.73 -7.51
N GLY A 102 -10.33 2.27 -6.91
CA GLY A 102 -9.27 2.97 -7.63
C GLY A 102 -8.56 2.09 -8.66
N LEU A 103 -8.27 0.83 -8.31
CA LEU A 103 -7.68 -0.13 -9.24
C LEU A 103 -8.65 -0.47 -10.38
N ASN A 104 -9.92 -0.70 -10.10
CA ASN A 104 -10.90 -1.00 -11.16
C ASN A 104 -11.07 0.19 -12.11
N VAL A 105 -11.09 1.42 -11.60
CA VAL A 105 -11.13 2.63 -12.44
C VAL A 105 -9.85 2.75 -13.27
N ALA A 106 -8.67 2.59 -12.68
CA ALA A 106 -7.40 2.63 -13.41
C ALA A 106 -7.33 1.54 -14.51
N ILE A 107 -7.76 0.31 -14.22
CA ILE A 107 -7.82 -0.78 -15.20
C ILE A 107 -8.81 -0.43 -16.33
N SER A 108 -9.92 0.23 -16.02
CA SER A 108 -10.91 0.64 -17.04
C SER A 108 -10.33 1.70 -17.98
N ASP A 109 -9.60 2.68 -17.42
CA ASP A 109 -8.95 3.74 -18.18
C ASP A 109 -7.87 3.18 -19.12
N LEU A 110 -6.97 2.35 -18.58
CA LEU A 110 -5.95 1.62 -19.33
C LEU A 110 -6.57 0.70 -20.39
N GLY A 111 -7.70 0.05 -20.06
CA GLY A 111 -8.41 -0.85 -20.95
C GLY A 111 -8.98 -0.15 -22.17
N SER A 112 -9.50 1.06 -22.01
CA SER A 112 -10.00 1.88 -23.12
C SER A 112 -8.88 2.29 -24.08
N GLU A 113 -7.71 2.70 -23.57
CA GLU A 113 -6.55 3.03 -24.41
C GLU A 113 -6.03 1.82 -25.22
N ILE A 114 -5.99 0.65 -24.59
CA ILE A 114 -5.55 -0.59 -25.24
C ILE A 114 -6.58 -1.02 -26.31
N PHE A 115 -7.88 -0.89 -26.03
CA PHE A 115 -8.93 -1.25 -26.96
C PHE A 115 -8.96 -0.35 -28.19
N ASP A 116 -8.74 0.96 -28.01
CA ASP A 116 -8.62 1.93 -29.11
C ASP A 116 -7.41 1.63 -29.99
N THR A 117 -6.26 1.32 -29.39
CA THR A 117 -5.05 0.90 -30.12
C THR A 117 -5.28 -0.39 -30.93
N LEU A 118 -6.03 -1.36 -30.38
CA LEU A 118 -6.32 -2.63 -31.04
C LEU A 118 -7.35 -2.51 -32.18
N TYR A 119 -8.41 -1.72 -32.03
CA TYR A 119 -9.44 -1.52 -33.06
C TYR A 119 -9.02 -0.49 -34.12
N GLY A 120 -8.34 0.59 -33.73
CA GLY A 120 -7.76 1.59 -34.65
C GLY A 120 -6.63 1.04 -35.51
N GLY A 121 -5.82 0.11 -34.97
CA GLY A 121 -4.79 -0.61 -35.73
C GLY A 121 -5.33 -1.59 -36.78
N LYS A 122 -6.61 -1.96 -36.72
CA LYS A 122 -7.30 -2.82 -37.71
C LYS A 122 -8.09 -2.03 -38.77
N VAL A 123 -8.01 -0.69 -38.79
CA VAL A 123 -8.69 0.18 -39.79
C VAL A 123 -7.70 0.79 -40.81
N SER A 124 -6.40 0.50 -40.71
CA SER A 124 -5.38 0.99 -41.64
C SER A 124 -4.79 -0.07 -42.59
N LEU A 125 -5.57 -1.11 -42.95
CA LEU A 125 -5.20 -2.08 -44.00
C LEU A 125 -6.34 -2.27 -44.99
#